data_AF-A0A953DYH0-F1
#
_entry.id   AF-A0A953DYH0-F1
#
_cell.length_a   1.000
_cell.length_b   1.000
_cell.length_c   1.000
_cell.angle_alpha   90.00
_cell.angle_beta   90.00
_cell.angle_gamma   90.00
#
_symmetry.space_group_name_H-M   'P 1'
#
loop_
_entity.id
_entity.type
_entity.pdbx_description
1 polymer ?
#
loop_
_entity_poly.entity_id
_entity_poly.type
_entity_poly.pdbx_seq_one_letter_code
_entity_poly.pdbx_strand_id
1 'polypeptide(L)' 'MFARFFHACLDKGVYFAPSQFETEFISTAHTPEDIERTSHVVREALARL' A
#
# COMPACT_ATOMS: atom_id res chain seq x y z
N MET A 1 6.63 -13.32 -1.43
CA MET A 1 5.83 -12.63 -0.39
C MET A 1 5.54 -11.19 -0.80
N PHE A 2 6.56 -10.35 -1.05
CA PHE A 2 6.36 -8.95 -1.46
C PHE A 2 5.55 -8.75 -2.75
N ALA A 3 5.86 -9.47 -3.84
CA ALA A 3 5.13 -9.27 -5.10
C ALA A 3 3.60 -9.50 -4.97
N ARG A 4 3.19 -10.46 -4.13
CA ARG A 4 1.76 -10.70 -3.84
C ARG A 4 1.14 -9.55 -3.04
N PHE A 5 1.87 -9.02 -2.07
CA PHE A 5 1.46 -7.84 -1.31
C PHE A 5 1.31 -6.62 -2.23
N PHE A 6 2.33 -6.33 -3.04
CA PHE A 6 2.36 -5.22 -3.98
C PHE A 6 1.16 -5.27 -4.93
N HIS A 7 0.92 -6.40 -5.60
CA HIS A 7 -0.21 -6.52 -6.51
C HIS A 7 -1.56 -6.46 -5.78
N ALA A 8 -1.69 -7.04 -4.59
CA ALA A 8 -2.94 -6.94 -3.81
C ALA A 8 -3.27 -5.49 -3.40
N CYS A 9 -2.27 -4.68 -3.05
CA CYS A 9 -2.46 -3.26 -2.78
C CYS A 9 -2.76 -2.47 -4.06
N LEU A 10 -2.04 -2.76 -5.15
CA LEU A 10 -2.20 -2.08 -6.44
C LEU A 10 -3.60 -2.28 -7.03
N ASP A 11 -4.15 -3.49 -6.94
CA ASP A 11 -5.51 -3.82 -7.38
C ASP A 11 -6.61 -3.03 -6.62
N LYS A 12 -6.27 -2.49 -5.44
CA LYS A 12 -7.13 -1.64 -4.61
C LYS A 12 -6.82 -0.14 -4.77
N GLY A 13 -5.92 0.20 -5.67
CA GLY A 13 -5.53 1.58 -6.00
C GLY A 13 -4.52 2.18 -5.02
N VAL A 14 -3.77 1.37 -4.27
CA VAL A 14 -2.66 1.83 -3.44
C VAL A 14 -1.35 1.39 -4.10
N TYR A 15 -0.60 2.36 -4.62
CA TYR A 15 0.70 2.12 -5.23
C TYR A 15 1.80 2.27 -4.19
N PHE A 16 2.57 1.20 -4.00
CA PHE A 16 3.85 1.21 -3.29
C PHE A 16 4.97 1.18 -4.34
N ALA A 17 6.18 1.58 -3.96
CA ALA A 17 7.36 1.36 -4.78
C ALA A 17 7.47 -0.12 -5.19
N PRO A 18 7.74 -0.45 -6.47
CA PRO A 18 7.66 -1.82 -7.00
C PRO A 18 8.89 -2.67 -6.63
N SER A 19 9.43 -2.46 -5.43
CA SER A 19 10.60 -3.15 -4.91
C SER A 19 10.58 -3.09 -3.38
N GLN A 20 10.84 -4.23 -2.73
CA GLN A 20 10.97 -4.30 -1.27
C GLN A 20 12.24 -3.60 -0.73
N PHE A 21 13.12 -3.14 -1.63
CA PHE A 21 14.38 -2.48 -1.30
C PHE A 21 14.31 -0.96 -1.45
N GLU A 22 13.13 -0.43 -1.80
CA GLU A 22 12.87 1.00 -1.93
C GLU A 22 12.18 1.57 -0.68
N THR A 23 12.20 2.89 -0.55
CA THR A 23 11.43 3.61 0.46
C THR A 23 10.18 4.24 -0.15
N GLU A 24 9.14 4.41 0.67
CA GLU A 24 7.98 5.22 0.32
C GLU A 24 8.19 6.69 0.68
N PHE A 25 7.47 7.57 -0.01
CA PHE A 25 7.43 9.00 0.26
C PHE A 25 5.98 9.46 0.41
N ILE A 26 5.74 10.32 1.40
CA ILE A 26 4.46 11.00 1.60
C ILE A 26 4.57 12.46 1.15
N SER A 27 3.42 13.11 0.98
CA SER A 27 3.32 14.53 0.64
C SER A 27 2.22 15.21 1.46
N THR A 28 2.23 16.54 1.50
CA THR A 28 1.18 17.34 2.16
C THR A 28 -0.19 17.25 1.46
N ALA A 29 -0.25 16.63 0.27
CA ALA A 29 -1.51 16.33 -0.40
C ALA A 29 -2.23 15.11 0.19
N HIS A 30 -1.54 14.24 0.93
CA HIS A 30 -2.17 13.10 1.59
C HIS A 30 -3.01 13.58 2.76
N THR A 31 -4.29 13.21 2.75
CA THR A 31 -5.25 13.49 3.82
C THR A 31 -5.26 12.36 4.86
N PRO A 32 -5.77 12.59 6.08
CA PRO A 32 -6.01 11.51 7.04
C PRO A 32 -6.84 10.36 6.45
N GLU A 33 -7.81 10.68 5.61
CA GLU A 33 -8.66 9.70 4.92
C GLU A 33 -7.86 8.81 3.95
N ASP A 34 -6.87 9.38 3.23
CA ASP A 34 -5.97 8.61 2.36
C ASP A 34 -5.13 7.60 3.17
N ILE A 35 -4.66 8.01 4.35
CA ILE A 35 -3.87 7.15 5.25
C ILE A 35 -4.73 6.02 5.81
N GLU A 36 -5.95 6.31 6.27
CA GLU A 36 -6.87 5.29 6.77
C GLU A 36 -7.28 4.29 5.69
N ARG A 37 -7.60 4.78 4.49
CA ARG A 37 -7.87 3.91 3.33
C ARG A 37 -6.67 3.01 3.02
N THR A 38 -5.46 3.57 3.03
CA THR A 38 -4.23 2.82 2.76
C THR A 38 -3.99 1.74 3.83
N SER A 39 -4.17 2.08 5.11
CA SER A 39 -4.08 1.15 6.24
C SER A 39 -5.05 -0.02 6.09
N HIS A 40 -6.31 0.26 5.70
CA HIS A 40 -7.31 -0.79 5.46
C HIS A 40 -6.88 -1.75 4.35
N VAL A 41 -6.46 -1.23 3.19
CA VAL A 41 -5.99 -2.04 2.05
C VAL A 41 -4.80 -2.91 2.45
N VAL A 42 -3.82 -2.35 3.17
CA VAL A 42 -2.64 -3.09 3.64
C VAL A 42 -3.04 -4.24 4.56
N ARG A 43 -3.97 -4.02 5.49
CA ARG A 43 -4.47 -5.08 6.38
C ARG A 43 -5.16 -6.20 5.61
N GLU A 44 -6.01 -5.86 4.65
CA GLU A 44 -6.66 -6.86 3.78
C GLU A 44 -5.66 -7.65 2.93
N ALA A 45 -4.65 -6.97 2.37
CA ALA A 45 -3.61 -7.59 1.57
C ALA A 45 -2.81 -8.59 2.42
N LEU A 46 -2.35 -8.17 3.60
CA LEU A 46 -1.59 -9.02 4.52
C LEU A 46 -2.38 -10.23 5.03
N ALA A 47 -3.69 -10.08 5.29
CA ALA A 47 -4.54 -11.18 5.74
C ALA A 47 -4.71 -12.29 4.69
N ARG A 48 -4.38 -12.02 3.42
CA ARG A 48 -4.48 -12.97 2.29
C ARG A 48 -3.13 -13.53 1.85
N LEU A 49 -2.03 -13.14 2.50
CA LEU A 49 -0.67 -13.63 2.20
C LEU A 49 -0.41 -14.98 2.84
#